data_AF-A0AAP0I485-F1
#
_entry.id   AF-A0AAP0I485-F1
#
_cell.length_a   1.000
_cell.length_b   1.000
_cell.length_c   1.000
_cell.angle_alpha   90.00
_cell.angle_beta   90.00
_cell.angle_gamma   90.00
#
_symmetry.space_group_name_H-M   'P 1'
#
loop_
_entity.id
_entity.type
_entity.pdbx_description
1 polymer ?
#
loop_
_entity_poly.entity_id
_entity_poly.type
_entity_poly.pdbx_seq_one_letter_code
_entity_poly.pdbx_strand_id
1 'polypeptide(L)'
;MERSIAVAAPRLALLNLSISLLLIFAVASLSNQEFEGITGRSLEQEHDHTHGIHCSRDRSRAAWKIIDEYLMPFVEKENYKISSRCRLHDDNNLFRDQEMHKIHVDVNDWQCGYCKKSFRAEKFLDQHFDNRHYNLLNVSHSMCLADLCGALHCDLVMDSKLRKTKCNPAAASKNRHLCESLAGSCFPVSDGPSASRLHELFLRQFCDSHTCNGGPKPFSRGGKKHTSTLYIAISAMTLVLLPLFYFIVYLYHWNMRAGVQDLKRIPRKNQKTKSF
;
A
#
# COMPACT_ATOMS: atom_id res chain seq x y z
N MET A 1 35.08 19.90 47.70
CA MET A 1 34.42 20.14 46.41
C MET A 1 34.87 19.06 45.43
N GLU A 2 33.99 18.64 44.52
CA GLU A 2 34.25 17.83 43.31
C GLU A 2 34.54 16.31 43.46
N ARG A 3 33.57 15.53 43.96
CA ARG A 3 33.44 14.11 43.58
C ARG A 3 31.97 13.67 43.65
N SER A 4 31.17 13.96 42.63
CA SER A 4 29.83 13.35 42.45
C SER A 4 29.24 13.40 41.03
N ILE A 5 29.92 13.99 40.03
CA ILE A 5 29.28 14.30 38.73
C ILE A 5 29.42 13.17 37.68
N ALA A 6 30.32 12.19 37.86
CA ALA A 6 30.70 11.28 36.76
C ALA A 6 29.85 10.01 36.56
N VAL A 7 28.84 9.72 37.40
CA VAL A 7 28.04 8.47 37.30
C VAL A 7 26.63 8.70 36.72
N ALA A 8 26.21 9.96 36.54
CA ALA A 8 24.86 10.30 36.06
C ALA A 8 24.73 10.34 34.51
N ALA A 9 25.81 10.64 33.79
CA ALA A 9 25.81 10.76 32.33
C ALA A 9 25.36 9.50 31.55
N PRO A 10 25.76 8.26 31.90
CA PRO A 10 25.39 7.08 31.12
C PRO A 10 23.95 6.61 31.36
N ARG A 11 23.37 6.91 32.55
CA ARG A 11 21.95 6.64 32.82
C ARG A 11 21.05 7.59 32.05
N LEU A 12 21.46 8.85 31.92
CA LEU A 12 20.74 9.85 31.13
C LEU A 12 20.78 9.51 29.63
N ALA A 13 21.92 9.04 29.11
CA ALA A 13 22.05 8.63 27.70
C ALA A 13 21.18 7.40 27.36
N LEU A 14 21.14 6.40 28.26
CA LEU A 14 20.27 5.23 28.09
C LEU A 14 18.78 5.59 28.22
N LEU A 15 18.43 6.50 29.13
CA LEU A 15 17.07 7.04 29.22
C LEU A 15 16.69 7.83 27.95
N ASN A 16 17.59 8.65 27.43
CA ASN A 16 17.33 9.43 26.23
C ASN A 16 17.22 8.55 24.98
N LEU A 17 17.98 7.46 24.91
CA LEU A 17 17.87 6.48 23.84
C LEU A 17 16.58 5.66 23.94
N SER A 18 16.16 5.26 25.15
CA SER A 18 14.90 4.56 25.35
C SER A 18 13.68 5.46 25.11
N ILE A 19 13.74 6.74 25.49
CA ILE A 19 12.72 7.75 25.18
C ILE A 19 12.66 8.01 23.68
N SER A 20 13.81 8.12 23.00
CA SER A 20 13.84 8.29 21.53
C SER A 20 13.25 7.06 20.82
N LEU A 21 13.54 5.86 21.31
CA LEU A 21 12.98 4.62 20.76
C LEU A 21 11.46 4.52 21.00
N LEU A 22 10.99 4.89 22.20
CA LEU A 22 9.56 4.97 22.54
C LEU A 22 8.82 6.01 21.70
N LEU A 23 9.44 7.15 21.42
CA LEU A 23 8.88 8.18 20.53
C LEU A 23 8.79 7.66 19.08
N ILE A 24 9.81 6.94 18.59
CA ILE A 24 9.76 6.33 17.26
C ILE A 24 8.65 5.27 17.18
N PHE A 25 8.48 4.43 18.22
CA PHE A 25 7.38 3.47 18.30
C PHE A 25 6.01 4.15 18.39
N ALA A 26 5.89 5.27 19.11
CA ALA A 26 4.64 6.03 19.20
C ALA A 26 4.28 6.68 17.85
N VAL A 27 5.24 7.26 17.14
CA VAL A 27 5.03 7.88 15.81
C VAL A 27 4.69 6.80 14.76
N ALA A 28 5.32 5.62 14.83
CA ALA A 28 5.00 4.49 13.95
C ALA A 28 3.62 3.85 14.26
N SER A 29 3.15 3.97 15.50
CA SER A 29 1.79 3.54 15.88
C SER A 29 0.73 4.54 15.39
N LEU A 30 1.06 5.83 15.34
CA LEU A 30 0.18 6.87 14.84
C LEU A 30 0.01 6.84 13.32
N SER A 31 1.00 6.34 12.57
CA SER A 31 0.89 6.16 11.10
C SER A 31 0.04 4.96 10.69
N ASN A 32 -0.35 4.08 11.62
CA ASN A 32 -1.22 2.92 11.35
C ASN A 32 -2.68 3.15 11.78
N GLN A 33 -3.03 4.38 12.19
CA GLN A 33 -4.42 4.71 12.46
C GLN A 33 -5.11 5.05 11.13
N GLU A 34 -5.54 4.00 10.43
CA GLU A 34 -6.62 4.08 9.45
C GLU A 34 -7.76 4.88 10.09
N PHE A 35 -7.99 6.08 9.57
CA PHE A 35 -9.07 6.95 9.96
C PHE A 35 -10.39 6.27 9.61
N GLU A 36 -11.07 5.69 10.60
CA GLU A 36 -12.46 5.25 10.47
C GLU A 36 -13.34 6.48 10.18
N GLY A 37 -13.57 6.73 8.89
CA GLY A 37 -14.62 7.62 8.42
C GLY A 37 -15.98 6.98 8.67
N ILE A 38 -16.72 7.51 9.65
CA ILE A 38 -18.13 7.22 9.85
C ILE A 38 -18.90 7.78 8.64
N THR A 39 -19.32 6.90 7.73
CA THR A 39 -20.35 7.22 6.72
C THR A 39 -21.63 6.45 7.04
N GLY A 40 -22.58 7.19 7.63
CA GLY A 40 -23.96 6.78 7.70
C GLY A 40 -24.53 6.58 6.29
N ARG A 41 -25.28 5.50 6.12
CA ARG A 41 -26.04 5.19 4.91
C ARG A 41 -27.16 6.23 4.75
N SER A 42 -27.28 6.81 3.56
CA SER A 42 -28.57 7.11 2.96
C SER A 42 -28.54 6.57 1.53
N LEU A 43 -29.40 5.58 1.27
CA LEU A 43 -29.78 5.20 -0.08
C LEU A 43 -30.85 6.20 -0.51
N GLU A 44 -30.43 7.32 -1.09
CA GLU A 44 -31.33 8.15 -1.88
C GLU A 44 -31.09 7.81 -3.35
N GLN A 45 -31.96 6.96 -3.84
CA GLN A 45 -32.15 6.71 -5.25
C GLN A 45 -33.09 7.81 -5.74
N GLU A 46 -32.52 8.93 -6.19
CA GLU A 46 -33.29 9.96 -6.89
C GLU A 46 -33.01 9.87 -8.39
N HIS A 47 -34.09 9.67 -9.12
CA HIS A 47 -34.16 9.50 -10.56
C HIS A 47 -34.37 10.89 -11.15
N ASP A 48 -33.33 11.48 -11.75
CA ASP A 48 -33.48 12.66 -12.61
C ASP A 48 -32.75 12.45 -13.94
N HIS A 49 -33.52 12.61 -15.01
CA HIS A 49 -33.11 12.40 -16.39
C HIS A 49 -32.38 13.63 -16.91
N THR A 50 -31.05 13.61 -16.82
CA THR A 50 -30.17 14.35 -17.73
C THR A 50 -29.11 13.37 -18.24
N HIS A 51 -28.69 13.49 -19.50
CA HIS A 51 -27.67 12.65 -20.14
C HIS A 51 -26.29 12.86 -19.48
N GLY A 52 -26.15 12.50 -18.21
CA GLY A 52 -24.90 12.38 -17.46
C GLY A 52 -24.44 10.94 -17.53
N ILE A 53 -23.16 10.75 -17.82
CA ILE A 53 -22.53 9.42 -17.74
C ILE A 53 -22.60 8.99 -16.27
N HIS A 54 -23.48 8.04 -15.94
CA HIS A 54 -23.57 7.46 -14.60
C HIS A 54 -22.41 6.48 -14.35
N CYS A 55 -21.16 6.95 -14.41
CA CYS A 55 -19.99 6.16 -14.06
C CYS A 55 -19.55 6.49 -12.63
N SER A 56 -19.59 5.49 -11.75
CA SER A 56 -19.10 5.65 -10.37
C SER A 56 -17.58 5.67 -10.33
N ARG A 57 -17.00 6.80 -9.93
CA ARG A 57 -15.54 7.00 -9.83
C ARG A 57 -14.88 6.03 -8.87
N ASP A 58 -15.40 5.88 -7.65
CA ASP A 58 -14.82 4.99 -6.64
C ASP A 58 -14.81 3.53 -7.09
N ARG A 59 -15.90 3.08 -7.73
CA ARG A 59 -15.97 1.73 -8.32
C ARG A 59 -14.98 1.56 -9.48
N SER A 60 -14.85 2.57 -10.34
CA SER A 60 -13.85 2.56 -11.42
C SER A 60 -12.42 2.48 -10.87
N ARG A 61 -12.12 3.19 -9.78
CA ARG A 61 -10.83 3.13 -9.06
C ARG A 61 -10.59 1.74 -8.49
N ALA A 62 -11.60 1.12 -7.88
CA ALA A 62 -11.50 -0.25 -7.37
C ALA A 62 -11.26 -1.28 -8.49
N ALA A 63 -11.97 -1.16 -9.61
CA ALA A 63 -11.75 -2.00 -10.79
C ALA A 63 -10.32 -1.87 -11.31
N TRP A 64 -9.83 -0.64 -11.45
CA TRP A 64 -8.45 -0.39 -11.89
C TRP A 64 -7.43 -0.98 -10.92
N LYS A 65 -7.61 -0.79 -9.61
CA LYS A 65 -6.75 -1.38 -8.58
C LYS A 65 -6.67 -2.90 -8.71
N ILE A 66 -7.80 -3.56 -8.94
CA ILE A 66 -7.83 -5.01 -9.17
C ILE A 66 -7.06 -5.41 -10.43
N ILE A 67 -7.26 -4.67 -11.53
CA ILE A 67 -6.53 -4.91 -12.79
C ILE A 67 -5.02 -4.76 -12.54
N ASP A 68 -4.60 -3.65 -11.93
CA ASP A 68 -3.19 -3.36 -11.68
C ASP A 68 -2.54 -4.38 -10.73
N GLU A 69 -3.22 -4.75 -9.64
CA GLU A 69 -2.67 -5.66 -8.65
C GLU A 69 -2.71 -7.12 -9.11
N TYR A 70 -3.79 -7.58 -9.74
CA TYR A 70 -4.03 -9.00 -9.98
C TYR A 70 -3.88 -9.45 -11.44
N LEU A 71 -3.94 -8.53 -12.42
CA LEU A 71 -3.83 -8.86 -13.83
C LEU A 71 -2.51 -8.39 -14.44
N MET A 72 -2.16 -7.11 -14.28
CA MET A 72 -1.00 -6.50 -14.93
C MET A 72 0.34 -7.23 -14.70
N PRO A 73 0.65 -7.80 -13.51
CA PRO A 73 1.91 -8.54 -13.32
C PRO A 73 2.09 -9.70 -14.28
N PHE A 74 0.99 -10.35 -14.64
CA PHE A 74 1.02 -11.49 -15.56
C PHE A 74 1.10 -11.03 -17.01
N VAL A 75 0.39 -9.95 -17.36
CA VAL A 75 0.45 -9.34 -18.70
C VAL A 75 1.87 -8.86 -19.00
N GLU A 76 2.50 -8.17 -18.05
CA GLU A 76 3.88 -7.70 -18.14
C GLU A 76 4.87 -8.86 -18.23
N LYS A 77 4.70 -9.90 -17.39
CA LYS A 77 5.54 -11.11 -17.41
C LYS A 77 5.50 -11.82 -18.76
N GLU A 78 4.33 -11.88 -19.39
CA GLU A 78 4.12 -12.49 -20.70
C GLU A 78 4.50 -11.56 -21.86
N ASN A 79 4.95 -10.33 -21.57
CA ASN A 79 5.22 -9.25 -22.52
C ASN A 79 4.06 -9.04 -23.52
N TYR A 80 2.83 -9.21 -23.05
CA TYR A 80 1.65 -9.12 -23.89
C TYR A 80 1.15 -7.68 -23.97
N LYS A 81 0.83 -7.23 -25.19
CA LYS A 81 0.20 -5.93 -25.42
C LYS A 81 -1.31 -6.11 -25.53
N ILE A 82 -2.04 -5.59 -24.56
CA ILE A 82 -3.50 -5.56 -24.60
C ILE A 82 -3.93 -4.73 -25.82
N SER A 83 -4.91 -5.22 -26.59
CA SER A 83 -5.44 -4.49 -27.74
C SER A 83 -6.17 -3.22 -27.32
N SER A 84 -6.05 -2.12 -28.08
CA SER A 84 -6.81 -0.89 -27.86
C SER A 84 -8.33 -1.07 -27.97
N ARG A 85 -8.80 -2.20 -28.54
CA ARG A 85 -10.22 -2.56 -28.58
C ARG A 85 -10.72 -3.23 -27.29
N CYS A 86 -9.82 -3.68 -26.42
CA CYS A 86 -10.17 -4.32 -25.17
C CYS A 86 -10.63 -3.29 -24.15
N ARG A 87 -11.66 -3.65 -23.37
CA ARG A 87 -12.22 -2.77 -22.33
C ARG A 87 -11.31 -2.57 -21.12
N LEU A 88 -10.35 -3.47 -20.94
CA LEU A 88 -9.33 -3.41 -19.89
C LEU A 88 -8.07 -2.63 -20.34
N HIS A 89 -8.06 -2.13 -21.58
CA HIS A 89 -6.96 -1.31 -22.05
C HIS A 89 -6.87 -0.02 -21.24
N ASP A 90 -5.64 0.36 -20.90
CA ASP A 90 -5.36 1.49 -20.04
C ASP A 90 -5.93 2.81 -20.60
N ASP A 91 -5.63 3.12 -21.86
CA ASP A 91 -6.09 4.35 -22.53
C ASP A 91 -7.62 4.46 -22.66
N ASN A 92 -8.33 3.34 -22.51
CA ASN A 92 -9.79 3.33 -22.57
C ASN A 92 -10.43 3.67 -21.21
N ASN A 93 -9.68 3.75 -20.12
CA ASN A 93 -10.27 4.05 -18.81
C ASN A 93 -10.68 5.52 -18.71
N LEU A 94 -11.99 5.77 -18.55
CA LEU A 94 -12.60 7.11 -18.50
C LEU A 94 -11.92 8.07 -17.51
N PHE A 95 -11.63 7.62 -16.29
CA PHE A 95 -11.07 8.47 -15.24
C PHE A 95 -9.55 8.43 -15.17
N ARG A 96 -8.87 7.68 -16.04
CA ARG A 96 -7.42 7.44 -15.96
C ARG A 96 -6.61 8.72 -15.90
N ASP A 97 -6.89 9.66 -16.81
CA ASP A 97 -6.16 10.93 -16.85
C ASP A 97 -6.31 11.71 -15.54
N GLN A 98 -7.54 11.82 -15.02
CA GLN A 98 -7.80 12.56 -13.79
C GLN A 98 -7.17 11.89 -12.55
N GLU A 99 -7.20 10.56 -12.47
CA GLU A 99 -6.54 9.84 -11.37
C GLU A 99 -5.01 10.01 -11.40
N MET A 100 -4.40 10.06 -12.59
CA MET A 100 -2.96 10.36 -12.75
C MET A 100 -2.59 11.80 -12.38
N HIS A 101 -3.57 12.72 -12.42
CA HIS A 101 -3.39 14.12 -12.04
C HIS A 101 -3.78 14.41 -10.58
N LYS A 102 -3.90 13.38 -9.74
CA LYS A 102 -3.98 13.54 -8.29
C LYS A 102 -2.58 13.58 -7.69
N ILE A 103 -2.28 14.67 -6.99
CA ILE A 103 -1.00 14.82 -6.31
C ILE A 103 -1.26 14.78 -4.81
N HIS A 104 -0.77 13.75 -4.13
CA HIS A 104 -0.81 13.68 -2.67
C HIS A 104 0.47 14.28 -2.11
N VAL A 105 0.37 15.48 -1.54
CA VAL A 105 1.52 16.26 -1.06
C VAL A 105 1.84 15.92 0.39
N ASP A 106 0.82 15.85 1.24
CA ASP A 106 0.91 15.51 2.66
C ASP A 106 -0.39 14.81 3.11
N VAL A 107 -0.42 14.26 4.32
CA VAL A 107 -1.52 13.46 4.89
C VAL A 107 -2.90 14.09 4.68
N ASN A 108 -2.99 15.42 4.78
CA ASN A 108 -4.23 16.18 4.61
C ASN A 108 -4.14 17.19 3.46
N ASP A 109 -3.23 17.01 2.50
CA ASP A 109 -3.06 17.92 1.37
C ASP A 109 -3.04 17.17 0.04
N TRP A 110 -4.15 17.30 -0.67
CA TRP A 110 -4.37 16.77 -2.01
C TRP A 110 -4.42 17.91 -3.00
N GLN A 111 -3.60 17.86 -4.04
CA GLN A 111 -3.51 18.91 -5.03
C GLN A 111 -4.00 18.44 -6.40
N CYS A 112 -4.78 19.29 -7.07
CA CYS A 112 -5.19 19.10 -8.46
C CYS A 112 -4.02 19.32 -9.41
N GLY A 113 -3.70 18.32 -10.23
CA GLY A 113 -2.62 18.37 -11.22
C GLY A 113 -2.82 19.43 -12.31
N TYR A 114 -4.07 19.72 -12.68
CA TYR A 114 -4.41 20.67 -13.76
C TYR A 114 -4.33 22.14 -13.35
N CYS A 115 -4.91 22.51 -12.21
CA CYS A 115 -5.01 23.92 -11.77
C CYS A 115 -4.30 24.22 -10.44
N LYS A 116 -3.61 23.24 -9.86
CA LYS A 116 -2.78 23.36 -8.64
C LYS A 116 -3.53 23.78 -7.36
N LYS A 117 -4.87 23.72 -7.35
CA LYS A 117 -5.67 23.92 -6.13
C LYS A 117 -5.46 22.76 -5.14
N SER A 118 -5.30 23.11 -3.88
CA SER A 118 -5.15 22.17 -2.76
C SER A 118 -6.47 21.91 -2.05
N PHE A 119 -6.62 20.70 -1.51
CA PHE A 119 -7.81 20.17 -0.88
C PHE A 119 -7.42 19.36 0.34
N ARG A 120 -8.24 19.44 1.40
CA ARG A 120 -7.97 18.76 2.67
C ARG A 120 -8.04 17.23 2.60
N ALA A 121 -8.77 16.69 1.61
CA ALA A 121 -9.00 15.26 1.46
C ALA A 121 -9.28 14.93 -0.01
N GLU A 122 -8.97 13.69 -0.39
CA GLU A 122 -9.14 13.18 -1.76
C GLU A 122 -10.58 13.37 -2.27
N LYS A 123 -11.59 13.12 -1.43
CA LYS A 123 -13.00 13.28 -1.80
C LYS A 123 -13.35 14.69 -2.31
N PHE A 124 -12.69 15.72 -1.77
CA PHE A 124 -12.94 17.11 -2.19
C PHE A 124 -12.23 17.41 -3.51
N LEU A 125 -11.09 16.76 -3.77
CA LEU A 125 -10.42 16.82 -5.06
C LEU A 125 -11.25 16.10 -6.15
N ASP A 126 -11.82 14.94 -5.82
CA ASP A 126 -12.72 14.20 -6.72
C ASP A 126 -13.93 15.04 -7.11
N GLN A 127 -14.62 15.62 -6.11
CA GLN A 127 -15.73 16.53 -6.36
C GLN A 127 -15.30 17.76 -7.18
N HIS A 128 -14.09 18.26 -6.99
CA HIS A 128 -13.55 19.33 -7.82
C HIS A 128 -13.34 18.90 -9.28
N PHE A 129 -12.88 17.68 -9.54
CA PHE A 129 -12.76 17.17 -10.91
C PHE A 129 -14.12 17.08 -11.59
N ASP A 130 -15.13 16.56 -10.89
CA ASP A 130 -16.49 16.43 -11.42
C ASP A 130 -17.12 17.81 -11.74
N ASN A 131 -16.81 18.85 -10.96
CA ASN A 131 -17.39 20.17 -11.16
C ASN A 131 -16.60 21.07 -12.13
N ARG A 132 -15.27 20.95 -12.18
CA ARG A 132 -14.40 21.92 -12.87
C ARG A 132 -13.59 21.33 -14.01
N HIS A 133 -13.39 20.03 -14.03
CA HIS A 133 -12.58 19.33 -15.02
C HIS A 133 -13.33 18.19 -15.73
N TYR A 134 -14.66 18.18 -15.64
CA TYR A 134 -15.51 17.21 -16.36
C TYR A 134 -15.24 17.22 -17.87
N ASN A 135 -15.06 18.41 -18.45
CA ASN A 135 -14.82 18.59 -19.89
C ASN A 135 -13.50 17.99 -20.40
N LEU A 136 -12.58 17.61 -19.51
CA LEU A 136 -11.33 16.93 -19.88
C LEU A 136 -11.52 15.43 -20.08
N LEU A 137 -12.68 14.87 -19.73
CA LEU A 137 -12.99 13.46 -19.94
C LEU A 137 -13.27 13.18 -21.43
N ASN A 138 -12.62 12.16 -21.97
CA ASN A 138 -12.88 11.70 -23.34
C ASN A 138 -14.08 10.74 -23.39
N VAL A 139 -15.27 11.28 -23.16
CA VAL A 139 -16.52 10.52 -23.03
C VAL A 139 -16.83 9.63 -24.24
N SER A 140 -16.46 10.06 -25.45
CA SER A 140 -16.85 9.36 -26.68
C SER A 140 -16.06 8.09 -26.96
N HIS A 141 -14.81 8.01 -26.49
CA HIS A 141 -13.91 6.88 -26.77
C HIS A 141 -13.54 6.08 -25.52
N SER A 142 -13.74 6.64 -24.33
CA SER A 142 -13.42 5.96 -23.09
C SER A 142 -14.59 5.13 -22.55
N MET A 143 -14.25 4.22 -21.65
CA MET A 143 -15.11 3.21 -21.07
C MET A 143 -15.11 3.36 -19.55
N CYS A 144 -16.30 3.20 -18.96
CA CYS A 144 -16.46 3.18 -17.52
C CYS A 144 -16.02 1.81 -16.97
N LEU A 145 -14.91 1.75 -16.22
CA LEU A 145 -14.48 0.48 -15.61
C LEU A 145 -15.42 0.01 -14.49
N ALA A 146 -16.24 0.90 -13.91
CA ALA A 146 -17.24 0.52 -12.92
C ALA A 146 -18.27 -0.48 -13.48
N ASP A 147 -18.54 -0.45 -14.79
CA ASP A 147 -19.43 -1.42 -15.46
C ASP A 147 -18.86 -2.85 -15.44
N LEU A 148 -17.54 -2.97 -15.28
CA LEU A 148 -16.84 -4.25 -15.21
C LEU A 148 -16.74 -4.78 -13.78
N CYS A 149 -17.19 -4.02 -12.77
CA CYS A 149 -17.04 -4.41 -11.37
C CYS A 149 -17.74 -5.71 -11.00
N GLY A 150 -18.86 -6.02 -11.65
CA GLY A 150 -19.53 -7.30 -11.48
C GLY A 150 -18.64 -8.47 -11.91
N ALA A 151 -17.86 -8.33 -12.98
CA ALA A 151 -16.95 -9.36 -13.46
C ALA A 151 -15.63 -9.41 -12.67
N LEU A 152 -15.13 -8.26 -12.22
CA LEU A 152 -13.83 -8.11 -11.55
C LEU A 152 -13.88 -8.27 -10.03
N HIS A 153 -15.07 -8.39 -9.42
CA HIS A 153 -15.26 -8.48 -7.96
C HIS A 153 -14.81 -7.23 -7.18
N CYS A 154 -15.12 -6.02 -7.69
CA CYS A 154 -14.75 -4.75 -7.03
C CYS A 154 -15.17 -4.66 -5.56
N ASP A 155 -16.33 -5.22 -5.21
CA ASP A 155 -16.87 -5.14 -3.86
C ASP A 155 -15.94 -5.78 -2.82
N LEU A 156 -15.06 -6.71 -3.23
CA LEU A 156 -14.05 -7.31 -2.34
C LEU A 156 -12.95 -6.34 -1.91
N VAL A 157 -12.65 -5.36 -2.75
CA VAL A 157 -11.58 -4.38 -2.53
C VAL A 157 -12.13 -3.08 -1.93
N MET A 158 -13.41 -2.78 -2.16
CA MET A 158 -14.06 -1.61 -1.57
C MET A 158 -14.60 -1.84 -0.15
N ASP A 159 -15.16 -3.02 0.15
CA ASP A 159 -15.83 -3.26 1.43
C ASP A 159 -14.97 -4.12 2.37
N SER A 160 -14.46 -3.52 3.45
CA SER A 160 -13.87 -4.26 4.59
C SER A 160 -14.90 -5.11 5.36
N LYS A 161 -16.19 -4.84 5.16
CA LYS A 161 -17.32 -5.53 5.79
C LYS A 161 -18.24 -6.11 4.72
N LEU A 162 -17.77 -7.10 3.97
CA LEU A 162 -18.62 -7.97 3.14
C LEU A 162 -19.79 -8.49 3.97
N ARG A 163 -20.93 -7.80 3.90
CA ARG A 163 -22.17 -8.32 4.42
C ARG A 163 -22.51 -9.50 3.54
N LYS A 164 -22.41 -10.71 4.10
CA LYS A 164 -22.76 -11.97 3.43
C LYS A 164 -24.24 -11.91 3.05
N THR A 165 -24.54 -11.34 1.90
CA THR A 165 -25.86 -11.40 1.29
C THR A 165 -26.04 -12.78 0.68
N LYS A 166 -27.27 -13.28 0.67
CA LYS A 166 -27.59 -14.55 0.03
C LYS A 166 -27.20 -14.44 -1.46
N CYS A 167 -26.46 -15.43 -1.96
CA CYS A 167 -26.04 -15.44 -3.36
C CYS A 167 -27.25 -15.42 -4.30
N ASN A 168 -27.20 -14.55 -5.32
CA ASN A 168 -28.18 -14.51 -6.39
C ASN A 168 -27.61 -15.26 -7.61
N PRO A 169 -28.19 -16.41 -8.01
CA PRO A 169 -27.67 -17.21 -9.11
C PRO A 169 -27.75 -16.50 -10.47
N ALA A 170 -28.78 -15.66 -10.69
CA ALA A 170 -28.91 -14.89 -11.93
C ALA A 170 -27.80 -13.83 -12.05
N ALA A 171 -27.47 -13.15 -10.95
CA ALA A 171 -26.38 -12.17 -10.92
C ALA A 171 -25.01 -12.85 -11.11
N ALA A 172 -24.77 -13.98 -10.45
CA ALA A 172 -23.56 -14.76 -10.62
C ALA A 172 -23.38 -15.22 -12.08
N SER A 173 -24.42 -15.76 -12.70
CA SER A 173 -24.40 -16.16 -14.11
C SER A 173 -24.13 -14.99 -15.05
N LYS A 174 -24.82 -13.85 -14.87
CA LYS A 174 -24.59 -12.63 -15.65
C LYS A 174 -23.14 -12.15 -15.55
N ASN A 175 -22.60 -12.08 -14.34
CA ASN A 175 -21.22 -11.63 -14.10
C ASN A 175 -20.19 -12.61 -14.68
N ARG A 176 -20.46 -13.91 -14.61
CA ARG A 176 -19.64 -14.94 -15.24
C ARG A 176 -19.56 -14.74 -16.74
N HIS A 177 -20.70 -14.59 -17.42
CA HIS A 177 -20.72 -14.36 -18.87
C HIS A 177 -20.01 -13.06 -19.28
N LEU A 178 -20.19 -11.99 -18.50
CA LEU A 178 -19.45 -10.74 -18.72
C LEU A 178 -17.94 -10.97 -18.59
N CYS A 179 -17.50 -11.71 -17.57
CA CYS A 179 -16.09 -12.05 -17.34
C CYS A 179 -15.49 -12.90 -18.49
N GLU A 180 -16.20 -13.94 -18.92
CA GLU A 180 -15.78 -14.80 -20.04
C GLU A 180 -15.70 -14.02 -21.35
N SER A 181 -16.65 -13.12 -21.61
CA SER A 181 -16.63 -12.22 -22.77
C SER A 181 -15.43 -11.28 -22.74
N LEU A 182 -15.08 -10.73 -21.57
CA LEU A 182 -13.87 -9.93 -21.39
C LEU A 182 -12.62 -10.74 -21.72
N ALA A 183 -12.49 -11.95 -21.18
CA ALA A 183 -11.36 -12.84 -21.45
C ALA A 183 -11.19 -13.10 -22.95
N GLY A 184 -12.29 -13.38 -23.67
CA GLY A 184 -12.26 -13.62 -25.11
C GLY A 184 -11.91 -12.38 -25.94
N SER A 185 -12.39 -11.20 -25.54
CA SER A 185 -12.13 -9.94 -26.25
C SER A 185 -10.73 -9.36 -26.00
N CYS A 186 -10.20 -9.57 -24.79
CA CYS A 186 -8.94 -8.98 -24.35
C CYS A 186 -7.73 -9.90 -24.51
N PHE A 187 -7.97 -11.21 -24.44
CA PHE A 187 -6.94 -12.25 -24.58
C PHE A 187 -7.46 -13.35 -25.50
N PRO A 188 -7.65 -13.08 -26.81
CA PRO A 188 -8.12 -14.09 -27.74
C PRO A 188 -7.06 -15.17 -27.93
N VAL A 189 -7.46 -16.45 -27.82
CA VAL A 189 -6.56 -17.60 -27.96
C VAL A 189 -5.88 -17.69 -29.33
N SER A 190 -6.45 -17.01 -30.35
CA SER A 190 -5.90 -16.91 -31.70
C SER A 190 -4.62 -16.07 -31.79
N ASP A 191 -4.38 -15.17 -30.83
CA ASP A 191 -3.25 -14.23 -30.86
C ASP A 191 -1.92 -14.88 -30.41
N GLY A 192 -1.95 -16.18 -30.15
CA GLY A 192 -0.76 -16.99 -29.85
C GLY A 192 -0.70 -17.50 -28.41
N PRO A 193 0.43 -18.15 -28.05
CA PRO A 193 0.54 -18.90 -26.80
C PRO A 193 0.50 -18.01 -25.55
N SER A 194 1.05 -16.78 -25.61
CA SER A 194 0.98 -15.83 -24.49
C SER A 194 -0.46 -15.37 -24.23
N ALA A 195 -1.20 -15.05 -25.29
CA ALA A 195 -2.62 -14.68 -25.19
C ALA A 195 -3.44 -15.85 -24.63
N SER A 196 -3.18 -17.08 -25.08
CA SER A 196 -3.84 -18.28 -24.56
C SER A 196 -3.57 -18.52 -23.07
N ARG A 197 -2.33 -18.31 -22.60
CA ARG A 197 -1.99 -18.42 -21.16
C ARG A 197 -2.70 -17.36 -20.32
N LEU A 198 -2.74 -16.11 -20.81
CA LEU A 198 -3.44 -15.02 -20.14
C LEU A 198 -4.95 -15.22 -20.12
N HIS A 199 -5.51 -15.76 -21.21
CA HIS A 199 -6.92 -16.14 -21.28
C HIS A 199 -7.29 -17.14 -20.19
N GLU A 200 -6.54 -18.24 -20.11
CA GLU A 200 -6.76 -19.27 -19.08
C GLU A 200 -6.58 -18.69 -17.67
N LEU A 201 -5.53 -17.89 -17.47
CA LEU A 201 -5.29 -17.21 -16.19
C LEU A 201 -6.48 -16.33 -15.80
N PHE A 202 -6.99 -15.51 -16.73
CA PHE A 202 -8.09 -14.60 -16.48
C PHE A 202 -9.36 -15.38 -16.08
N LEU A 203 -9.69 -16.45 -16.80
CA LEU A 203 -10.83 -17.31 -16.46
C LEU A 203 -10.70 -17.90 -15.05
N ARG A 204 -9.53 -18.47 -14.72
CA ARG A 204 -9.28 -19.09 -13.41
C ARG A 204 -9.26 -18.10 -12.26
N GLN A 205 -8.75 -16.90 -12.49
CA GLN A 205 -8.52 -15.91 -11.45
C GLN A 205 -9.75 -15.04 -11.16
N PHE A 206 -10.55 -14.75 -12.18
CA PHE A 206 -11.70 -13.84 -12.10
C PHE A 206 -13.04 -14.53 -12.34
N CYS A 207 -13.14 -15.42 -13.33
CA CYS A 207 -14.45 -15.90 -13.81
C CYS A 207 -14.97 -17.12 -13.05
N ASP A 208 -14.10 -18.05 -12.67
CA ASP A 208 -14.49 -19.29 -11.98
C ASP A 208 -15.12 -19.06 -10.60
N SER A 209 -14.83 -17.92 -9.97
CA SER A 209 -15.41 -17.53 -8.67
C SER A 209 -16.86 -17.04 -8.77
N HIS A 210 -17.39 -16.79 -9.97
CA HIS A 210 -18.80 -16.43 -10.19
C HIS A 210 -19.71 -17.66 -10.08
N THR A 211 -19.85 -18.20 -8.86
CA THR A 211 -20.74 -19.32 -8.53
C THR A 211 -21.29 -19.21 -7.12
N CYS A 212 -22.52 -19.68 -6.91
CA CYS A 212 -23.16 -19.69 -5.60
C CYS A 212 -22.78 -20.89 -4.73
N ASN A 213 -22.13 -21.92 -5.30
CA ASN A 213 -21.89 -23.20 -4.62
C ASN A 213 -20.54 -23.27 -3.89
N GLY A 214 -19.96 -22.13 -3.50
CA GLY A 214 -18.67 -22.10 -2.80
C GLY A 214 -17.49 -22.46 -3.70
N GLY A 215 -17.46 -21.90 -4.92
CA GLY A 215 -16.37 -22.10 -5.87
C GLY A 215 -15.02 -21.52 -5.44
N PRO A 216 -14.01 -21.57 -6.34
CA PRO A 216 -12.68 -21.08 -6.03
C PRO A 216 -12.73 -19.61 -5.61
N LYS A 217 -11.88 -19.25 -4.64
CA LYS A 217 -11.77 -17.85 -4.19
C LYS A 217 -11.23 -16.99 -5.35
N PRO A 218 -11.79 -15.79 -5.55
CA PRO A 218 -11.23 -14.83 -6.50
C PRO A 218 -9.78 -14.52 -6.11
N PHE A 219 -8.96 -14.22 -7.12
CA PHE A 219 -7.55 -13.86 -6.94
C PHE A 219 -6.67 -14.97 -6.30
N SER A 220 -7.00 -16.24 -6.55
CA SER A 220 -6.32 -17.40 -5.94
C SER A 220 -4.81 -17.48 -6.18
N ARG A 221 -4.31 -16.95 -7.31
CA ARG A 221 -2.86 -16.90 -7.63
C ARG A 221 -2.13 -15.73 -6.97
N GLY A 222 -2.84 -14.87 -6.24
CA GLY A 222 -2.29 -13.65 -5.64
C GLY A 222 -2.07 -12.54 -6.67
N GLY A 223 -1.70 -11.37 -6.16
CA GLY A 223 -1.40 -10.17 -6.95
C GLY A 223 0.00 -9.63 -6.67
N LYS A 224 0.24 -8.38 -7.08
CA LYS A 224 1.45 -7.60 -6.75
C LYS A 224 1.70 -7.68 -5.24
N LYS A 225 2.88 -8.16 -4.86
CA LYS A 225 3.30 -8.14 -3.46
C LYS A 225 3.78 -6.72 -3.14
N HIS A 226 2.99 -5.97 -2.40
CA HIS A 226 3.48 -4.75 -1.76
C HIS A 226 4.40 -5.14 -0.61
N THR A 227 5.71 -5.21 -0.86
CA THR A 227 6.70 -5.20 0.21
C THR A 227 6.63 -3.82 0.86
N SER A 228 6.13 -3.75 2.09
CA SER A 228 6.04 -2.48 2.82
C SER A 228 7.43 -1.85 2.88
N THR A 229 7.62 -0.72 2.22
CA THR A 229 8.88 0.03 2.22
C THR A 229 9.33 0.32 3.66
N LEU A 230 8.37 0.52 4.57
CA LEU A 230 8.61 0.66 6.00
C LEU A 230 9.22 -0.60 6.62
N TYR A 231 8.76 -1.80 6.25
CA TYR A 231 9.35 -3.05 6.71
C TYR A 231 10.79 -3.21 6.26
N ILE A 232 11.09 -2.84 5.00
CA ILE A 232 12.47 -2.85 4.49
C ILE A 232 13.33 -1.82 5.22
N ALA A 233 12.82 -0.60 5.42
CA ALA A 233 13.52 0.44 6.15
C ALA A 233 13.79 0.06 7.62
N ILE A 234 12.80 -0.49 8.32
CA ILE A 234 12.93 -0.95 9.71
C ILE A 234 13.93 -2.11 9.82
N SER A 235 13.88 -3.07 8.90
CA SER A 235 14.81 -4.19 8.89
C SER A 235 16.25 -3.74 8.61
N ALA A 236 16.46 -2.81 7.67
CA ALA A 236 17.76 -2.20 7.40
C ALA A 236 18.29 -1.41 8.60
N MET A 237 17.45 -0.59 9.24
CA MET A 237 17.85 0.18 10.43
C MET A 237 18.24 -0.74 11.59
N THR A 238 17.50 -1.83 11.79
CA THR A 238 17.81 -2.83 12.83
C THR A 238 19.15 -3.51 12.57
N LEU A 239 19.45 -3.87 11.32
CA LEU A 239 20.73 -4.49 10.94
C LEU A 239 21.94 -3.58 11.14
N VAL A 240 21.76 -2.25 11.13
CA VAL A 240 22.85 -1.27 11.35
C VAL A 240 22.98 -0.89 12.82
N LEU A 241 21.87 -0.61 13.50
CA LEU A 241 21.88 -0.14 14.88
C LEU A 241 22.32 -1.23 15.87
N LEU A 242 21.96 -2.50 15.61
CA LEU A 242 22.25 -3.60 16.52
C LEU A 242 23.75 -3.91 16.62
N PRO A 243 24.53 -4.04 15.52
CA PRO A 243 25.98 -4.15 15.60
C PRO A 243 26.67 -2.94 16.22
N LEU A 244 26.21 -1.72 15.91
CA LEU A 244 26.76 -0.50 16.50
C LEU A 244 26.60 -0.48 18.02
N PHE A 245 25.44 -0.90 18.52
CA PHE A 245 25.20 -1.03 19.96
C PHE A 245 26.19 -2.01 20.61
N TYR A 246 26.35 -3.21 20.04
CA TYR A 246 27.30 -4.20 20.58
C TYR A 246 28.75 -3.73 20.49
N PHE A 247 29.11 -3.00 19.43
CA PHE A 247 30.44 -2.41 19.30
C PHE A 247 30.74 -1.36 20.37
N ILE A 248 29.77 -0.50 20.68
CA ILE A 248 29.89 0.49 21.77
C ILE A 248 30.05 -0.21 23.13
N VAL A 249 29.24 -1.25 23.40
CA VAL A 249 29.35 -2.05 24.62
C VAL A 249 30.72 -2.75 24.70
N TYR A 250 31.22 -3.27 23.59
CA TYR A 250 32.54 -3.88 23.51
C TYR A 250 33.66 -2.88 23.85
N LEU A 251 33.64 -1.68 23.23
CA LEU A 251 34.61 -0.62 23.52
C LEU A 251 34.56 -0.18 24.99
N TYR A 252 33.36 -0.09 25.57
CA TYR A 252 33.18 0.23 26.98
C TYR A 252 33.83 -0.83 27.89
N HIS A 253 33.52 -2.11 27.66
CA HIS A 253 34.10 -3.20 28.45
C HIS A 253 35.62 -3.31 28.29
N TRP A 254 36.12 -3.04 27.07
CA TRP A 254 37.55 -3.00 26.79
C TRP A 254 38.26 -1.87 27.55
N ASN A 255 37.70 -0.65 27.52
CA ASN A 255 38.25 0.50 28.23
C ASN A 255 38.25 0.28 29.76
N MET A 256 37.20 -0.33 30.30
CA MET A 256 37.13 -0.71 31.72
C MET A 256 38.19 -1.75 32.10
N ARG A 257 38.52 -2.71 31.21
CA ARG A 257 39.63 -3.65 31.43
C ARG A 257 41.00 -2.97 31.38
N ALA A 258 41.20 -2.01 30.49
CA ALA A 258 42.46 -1.26 30.38
C ALA A 258 42.71 -0.39 31.63
N GLY A 259 41.69 0.32 32.14
CA GLY A 259 41.82 1.16 33.34
C GLY A 259 42.12 0.40 34.64
N VAL A 260 41.82 -0.91 34.71
CA VAL A 260 42.18 -1.76 35.86
C VAL A 260 43.65 -2.19 35.82
N GLN A 261 44.28 -2.25 34.64
CA GLN A 261 45.69 -2.64 34.51
C GLN A 261 46.67 -1.51 34.89
N ASP A 262 46.31 -0.24 34.70
CA ASP A 262 47.15 0.91 35.09
C ASP A 262 47.26 1.13 36.61
N LEU A 263 46.42 0.46 37.41
CA LEU A 263 46.49 0.50 38.89
C LEU A 263 47.40 -0.59 39.49
N LYS A 264 48.18 -1.32 38.67
CA LYS A 264 49.10 -2.37 39.16
C LYS A 264 50.31 -1.76 39.88
N ARG A 265 50.14 -1.62 41.19
CA ARG A 265 51.02 -1.13 42.26
C ARG A 265 52.53 -1.39 42.05
N ILE A 266 53.32 -0.32 42.01
CA ILE A 266 54.79 -0.32 42.15
C ILE A 266 55.16 -0.84 43.56
N PRO A 267 56.06 -1.83 43.72
CA PRO A 267 56.46 -2.31 45.04
C PRO A 267 57.36 -1.28 45.76
N ARG A 268 56.97 -0.87 46.97
CA ARG A 268 57.79 0.02 47.83
C ARG A 268 59.09 -0.68 48.23
N LYS A 269 60.22 -0.06 47.89
CA LYS A 269 61.57 -0.47 48.32
C LYS A 269 61.74 -0.12 49.81
N ASN A 270 61.85 -1.14 50.66
CA ASN A 270 62.14 -0.98 52.10
C ASN A 270 63.48 -0.25 52.31
N GLN A 271 63.45 0.98 52.80
CA GLN A 271 64.63 1.64 53.38
C GLN A 271 64.84 1.09 54.80
N LYS A 272 65.95 0.37 54.99
CA LYS A 272 66.44 -0.05 56.30
C LYS A 272 67.04 1.15 57.02
N THR A 273 66.52 1.46 58.21
CA THR A 273 67.22 2.24 59.23
C THR A 273 68.39 1.40 59.78
N LYS A 274 69.58 2.00 59.85
CA LYS A 274 70.69 1.51 60.68
C LYS A 274 71.06 2.61 61.68
N SER A 275 71.14 2.20 62.94
CA SER A 275 71.66 2.92 64.09
C SER A 275 73.16 3.17 63.97
N PHE A 276 73.64 4.35 64.34
CA PHE A 276 74.29 4.65 65.63
C PHE A 276 74.51 6.16 65.72
#